data_AF-A0A938GSY4-F1
#
_entry.id   AF-A0A938GSY4-F1
#
_cell.length_a   1.000
_cell.length_b   1.000
_cell.length_c   1.000
_cell.angle_alpha   90.00
_cell.angle_beta   90.00
_cell.angle_gamma   90.00
#
_symmetry.space_group_name_H-M   'P 1'
#
loop_
_entity.id
_entity.type
_entity.pdbx_description
1 polymer ?
#
loop_
_entity_poly.entity_id
_entity_poly.type
_entity_poly.pdbx_seq_one_letter_code
_entity_poly.pdbx_strand_id
1 'polypeptide(L)' 'MKTTVDLPENDLAEAMKHARVKTKTEAVARAVADFNRRHRMAALTRHFGTFKDFMTQADLKRMRESGQHST' A
#
# COMPACT_ATOMS: atom_id res chain seq x y z
N MET A 1 5.44 10.65 17.59
CA MET A 1 4.50 11.02 18.67
C MET A 1 4.40 9.84 19.61
N LYS A 2 4.40 10.05 20.93
CA LYS A 2 4.15 8.98 21.91
C LYS A 2 2.67 9.01 22.28
N THR A 3 2.04 7.85 22.24
CA THR A 3 0.62 7.67 22.56
C THR A 3 0.49 6.39 23.38
N THR A 4 -0.33 6.43 24.43
CA THR A 4 -0.64 5.25 25.24
C THR A 4 -1.96 4.66 24.75
N VAL A 5 -1.97 3.38 24.43
CA VAL A 5 -3.15 2.66 23.95
C VAL A 5 -3.17 1.29 24.62
N ASP A 6 -4.32 0.90 25.15
CA ASP A 6 -4.49 -0.43 25.72
C ASP A 6 -4.74 -1.44 24.60
N LEU A 7 -3.92 -2.48 24.55
CA LEU A 7 -3.96 -3.52 23.51
C LEU A 7 -4.06 -4.90 24.17
N PRO A 8 -4.88 -5.82 23.62
CA PRO A 8 -4.92 -7.20 24.10
C PRO A 8 -3.55 -7.85 23.97
N GLU A 9 -3.06 -8.46 25.04
CA GLU A 9 -1.70 -8.99 25.09
C GLU A 9 -1.50 -10.16 24.10
N ASN A 10 -2.54 -10.97 23.92
CA ASN A 10 -2.55 -12.08 22.97
C ASN A 10 -2.44 -11.61 21.51
N ASP A 11 -3.24 -10.59 21.14
CA ASP A 11 -3.23 -10.04 19.78
C ASP A 11 -1.90 -9.36 19.47
N LEU A 12 -1.31 -8.67 20.45
CA LEU A 12 0.01 -8.06 20.31
C LEU A 12 1.10 -9.13 20.13
N ALA A 13 1.03 -10.23 20.88
CA ALA A 13 1.98 -11.35 20.74
C ALA A 13 1.89 -12.00 19.35
N GLU A 14 0.70 -12.23 18.82
CA GLU A 14 0.50 -12.73 17.46
C GLU A 14 1.00 -11.73 16.42
N ALA A 15 0.70 -10.44 16.57
CA ALA A 15 1.23 -9.39 15.69
C ALA A 15 2.77 -9.39 15.68
N MET A 16 3.41 -9.54 16.84
CA MET A 16 4.87 -9.63 16.95
C MET A 16 5.42 -10.87 16.23
N LYS A 17 4.77 -12.02 16.37
CA LYS A 17 5.14 -13.29 15.71
C LYS A 17 5.01 -13.19 14.18
N HIS A 18 3.90 -12.66 13.69
CA HIS A 18 3.69 -12.46 12.26
C HIS A 18 4.65 -11.43 11.66
N ALA A 19 4.91 -10.34 12.37
CA ALA A 19 5.82 -9.29 11.95
C ALA A 19 7.31 -9.68 12.12
N ARG A 20 7.61 -10.74 12.89
CA ARG A 20 8.96 -11.18 13.30
C ARG A 20 9.78 -10.06 13.94
N VAL A 21 9.15 -9.31 14.83
CA VAL A 21 9.77 -8.15 15.50
C VAL A 21 10.05 -8.43 16.97
N LYS A 22 11.06 -7.75 17.51
CA LYS A 22 11.48 -7.91 18.91
C LYS A 22 10.78 -6.96 19.87
N THR A 23 10.19 -5.88 19.36
CA THR A 23 9.62 -4.81 20.19
C THR A 23 8.12 -4.62 19.95
N LYS A 24 7.39 -4.33 21.03
CA LYS A 24 5.95 -4.03 21.00
C LYS A 24 5.65 -2.80 20.11
N THR A 25 6.48 -1.77 20.21
CA THR A 25 6.34 -0.54 19.42
C THR A 25 6.44 -0.80 17.92
N GLU A 26 7.40 -1.64 17.50
CA GLU A 26 7.59 -1.96 16.08
C GLU A 26 6.44 -2.80 15.51
N ALA A 27 5.88 -3.73 16.31
CA ALA A 27 4.69 -4.48 15.92
C ALA A 27 3.51 -3.56 15.63
N VAL A 28 3.24 -2.62 16.54
CA VAL A 28 2.15 -1.64 16.37
C VAL A 28 2.41 -0.73 15.18
N ALA A 29 3.64 -0.22 15.01
CA ALA A 29 3.98 0.63 13.88
C ALA A 29 3.76 -0.09 12.53
N ARG A 30 4.14 -1.38 12.45
CA ARG A 30 3.98 -2.18 11.24
C ARG A 30 2.52 -2.54 10.97
N ALA A 31 1.74 -2.84 12.01
CA ALA A 31 0.31 -3.06 11.89
C ALA A 31 -0.42 -1.81 11.34
N VAL A 32 -0.10 -0.63 11.86
CA VAL A 32 -0.67 0.64 11.39
C VAL A 32 -0.27 0.92 9.94
N ALA A 33 1.00 0.70 9.58
CA ALA A 33 1.48 0.89 8.22
C ALA A 33 0.75 -0.03 7.22
N ASP A 34 0.55 -1.28 7.61
CA ASP A 34 -0.13 -2.28 6.77
C ASP A 34 -1.63 -2.00 6.64
N PHE A 35 -2.30 -1.64 7.73
CA PHE A 35 -3.70 -1.20 7.71
C PHE A 35 -3.90 -0.04 6.73
N ASN A 36 -3.08 1.00 6.84
CA ASN A 36 -3.13 2.15 5.95
C ASN A 36 -2.82 1.77 4.49
N ARG A 37 -1.90 0.83 4.26
CA ARG A 37 -1.60 0.32 2.92
C ARG A 37 -2.81 -0.37 2.29
N ARG A 38 -3.50 -1.25 3.03
CA ARG A 38 -4.71 -1.94 2.55
C ARG A 38 -5.82 -0.94 2.21
N HIS A 39 -6.04 0.06 3.06
CA HIS A 39 -7.03 1.10 2.80
C HIS A 39 -6.69 1.97 1.59
N ARG A 40 -5.41 2.32 1.39
CA ARG A 40 -4.99 3.02 0.16
C ARG A 40 -5.29 2.20 -1.09
N MET A 41 -5.02 0.89 -1.07
CA MET A 41 -5.34 0.01 -2.21
C MET A 41 -6.84 -0.10 -2.43
N ALA A 42 -7.64 -0.24 -1.36
CA ALA A 42 -9.09 -0.25 -1.45
C ALA A 42 -9.68 1.11 -1.90
N ALA A 43 -8.99 2.23 -1.68
CA ALA A 43 -9.41 3.52 -2.23
C ALA A 43 -9.20 3.58 -3.75
N LEU A 44 -8.17 2.91 -4.29
CA LEU A 44 -7.90 2.89 -5.73
C LEU A 44 -9.01 2.17 -6.51
N THR A 45 -9.68 1.18 -5.94
CA THR A 45 -10.80 0.51 -6.61
C THR A 45 -11.98 1.46 -6.86
N ARG A 46 -12.11 2.57 -6.12
CA ARG A 46 -13.11 3.61 -6.41
C ARG A 46 -12.90 4.30 -7.75
N HIS A 47 -11.68 4.29 -8.26
CA HIS A 47 -11.33 4.84 -9.57
C HIS A 47 -11.35 3.80 -10.68
N PHE A 48 -11.69 2.55 -10.36
CA PHE A 48 -11.78 1.49 -11.36
C PHE A 48 -13.00 1.75 -12.26
N GLY A 49 -12.76 1.90 -13.56
CA GLY A 49 -13.79 2.26 -14.56
C GLY A 49 -14.10 3.75 -14.70
N THR A 50 -13.50 4.64 -13.89
CA THR A 50 -13.68 6.10 -14.05
C THR A 50 -12.74 6.70 -15.09
N PHE A 51 -11.64 6.01 -15.42
CA PHE A 51 -10.70 6.50 -16.43
C PHE A 51 -11.18 6.17 -17.83
N LYS A 52 -12.05 7.02 -18.38
CA LYS A 52 -12.60 6.88 -19.74
C LYS A 52 -11.56 7.10 -20.84
N ASP A 53 -10.60 7.98 -20.57
CA ASP A 53 -9.56 8.40 -21.54
C ASP A 53 -8.16 7.85 -21.18
N PHE A 54 -8.09 6.81 -20.34
CA PHE A 54 -6.79 6.22 -20.02
C PHE A 54 -6.23 5.51 -21.26
N MET A 55 -4.95 5.76 -21.54
CA MET A 55 -4.26 5.12 -22.65
C MET A 55 -4.34 3.59 -22.53
N THR A 56 -4.71 2.93 -23.63
CA THR A 56 -4.66 1.48 -23.73
C THR A 56 -3.21 1.00 -23.86
N GLN A 57 -2.96 -0.30 -23.73
CA GLN A 57 -1.62 -0.84 -23.99
C GLN A 57 -1.12 -0.53 -25.42
N ALA A 58 -2.03 -0.49 -26.40
CA ALA A 58 -1.68 -0.13 -27.78
C ALA A 58 -1.27 1.35 -27.89
N ASP A 59 -1.94 2.23 -27.16
CA ASP A 59 -1.60 3.66 -27.10
C ASP A 59 -0.23 3.86 -26.45
N LEU A 60 0.03 3.19 -25.32
CA LEU A 60 1.33 3.22 -24.63
C LEU A 60 2.47 2.71 -25.53
N LYS A 61 2.22 1.62 -26.27
CA LYS A 61 3.20 1.07 -27.22
C LYS A 61 3.54 2.08 -28.31
N ARG A 62 2.52 2.68 -28.93
CA ARG A 62 2.70 3.74 -29.94
C ARG A 62 3.48 4.94 -29.40
N MET A 63 3.18 5.39 -28.19
CA MET A 63 3.89 6.51 -27.54
C MET A 63 5.37 6.19 -27.27
N ARG A 64 5.68 4.95 -26.88
CA ARG A 64 7.07 4.50 -26.67
C ARG A 64 7.85 4.41 -27.97
N GLU A 65 7.22 3.93 -29.04
CA GLU A 65 7.83 3.83 -30.37
C GLU A 65 8.03 5.22 -30.98
N SER A 66 7.07 6.14 -30.83
CA SER A 66 7.19 7.52 -31.34
C SER A 66 8.21 8.38 -30.57
N GLY A 67 8.50 8.04 -29.31
CA GLY A 67 9.49 8.73 -28.48
C GLY A 67 10.93 8.23 -28.67
N GLN A 68 11.14 7.09 -29.35
CA GLN A 68 12.46 6.50 -29.57
C GLN A 68 13.21 7.07 -30.79
N HIS A 69 12.67 8.09 -31.47
CA HIS A 69 13.29 8.74 -32.65
C HIS A 69 13.76 10.18 -32.39
N SER A 70 14.08 10.54 -31.15
CA SER A 70 14.67 11.85 -30.80
C SER A 70 15.98 11.71 -30.04
N THR A 71 16.93 10.99 -30.64
CA THR A 71 18.37 11.06 -30.36
C THR A 71 19.13 10.94 -31.66
#